data_AF-A0A0M2GKX8-F1
#
_entry.id   AF-A0A0M2GKX8-F1
#
_cell.length_a   1.000
_cell.length_b   1.000
_cell.length_c   1.000
_cell.angle_alpha   90.00
_cell.angle_beta   90.00
_cell.angle_gamma   90.00
#
_symmetry.space_group_name_H-M   'P 1'
#
loop_
_entity.id
_entity.type
_entity.pdbx_description
1 polymer ?
#
loop_
_entity_poly.entity_id
_entity_poly.type
_entity_poly.pdbx_seq_one_letter_code
_entity_poly.pdbx_strand_id
1 'polypeptide(L)'
;MIDHLDGAVIPTGFDVPVEPLRRAAHYTGEQGCIAEARSFAALFLDQLRTEWCARIDERVDGAVLLVVSELVTNADRHSNGPYILELVGTDTAVTVSVYDSSSALPRIFPRNPERIGRHGLEIVHALAEQVSVERVPVGKRVRAVLPLSETAKR
;
A
#
# COMPACT_ATOMS: atom_id res chain seq x y z
N MET A 1 -34.81 -45.39 -15.03
CA MET A 1 -35.09 -44.56 -13.84
C MET A 1 -33.81 -43.78 -13.59
N ILE A 2 -33.73 -42.58 -14.16
CA ILE A 2 -32.56 -41.69 -14.08
C ILE A 2 -32.93 -40.68 -13.01
N ASP A 3 -32.33 -40.80 -11.83
CA ASP A 3 -32.51 -39.84 -10.75
C ASP A 3 -31.95 -38.48 -11.19
N HIS A 4 -32.85 -37.51 -11.33
CA HIS A 4 -32.50 -36.11 -11.33
C HIS A 4 -32.03 -35.75 -9.93
N LEU A 5 -30.73 -35.53 -9.77
CA LEU A 5 -30.20 -34.82 -8.61
C LEU A 5 -30.44 -33.33 -8.85
N ASP A 6 -31.56 -32.82 -8.34
CA ASP A 6 -31.81 -31.39 -8.11
C ASP A 6 -30.85 -30.90 -7.02
N GLY A 7 -29.57 -30.82 -7.36
CA GLY A 7 -28.57 -30.15 -6.55
C GLY A 7 -28.77 -28.64 -6.72
N ALA A 8 -29.27 -27.97 -5.70
CA ALA A 8 -29.27 -26.53 -5.65
C ALA A 8 -27.82 -26.03 -5.84
N VAL A 9 -27.54 -25.47 -7.01
CA VAL A 9 -26.29 -24.76 -7.29
C VAL A 9 -26.31 -23.53 -6.38
N ILE A 10 -25.57 -23.59 -5.27
CA ILE A 10 -25.28 -22.41 -4.48
C ILE A 10 -24.42 -21.53 -5.40
N PRO A 11 -24.85 -20.32 -5.78
CA PRO A 11 -23.99 -19.43 -6.52
C PRO A 11 -22.85 -19.08 -5.57
N THR A 12 -21.65 -19.60 -5.84
CA THR A 12 -20.42 -19.09 -5.25
C THR A 12 -20.32 -17.66 -5.76
N GLY A 13 -20.80 -16.71 -4.95
CA GLY A 13 -20.68 -15.29 -5.25
C GLY A 13 -19.21 -15.02 -5.50
N PHE A 14 -18.88 -14.62 -6.73
CA PHE A 14 -17.56 -14.23 -7.25
C PHE A 14 -16.37 -14.89 -6.54
N ASP A 15 -15.67 -15.81 -7.23
CA ASP A 15 -14.33 -16.29 -6.83
C ASP A 15 -13.37 -15.10 -6.67
N VAL A 16 -13.41 -14.44 -5.52
CA VAL A 16 -12.35 -13.56 -5.07
C VAL A 16 -11.16 -14.48 -4.84
N PRO A 17 -10.00 -14.25 -5.49
CA PRO A 17 -8.84 -15.08 -5.27
C PRO A 17 -8.53 -15.16 -3.76
N VAL A 18 -8.44 -16.37 -3.21
CA VAL A 18 -8.26 -16.62 -1.78
C VAL A 18 -6.95 -16.01 -1.25
N GLU A 19 -6.00 -15.76 -2.13
CA GLU A 19 -4.73 -15.10 -1.81
C GLU A 19 -4.74 -13.61 -2.18
N PRO A 20 -4.17 -12.74 -1.32
CA PRO A 20 -4.03 -11.33 -1.64
C PRO A 20 -3.10 -11.13 -2.84
N LEU A 21 -3.42 -10.17 -3.70
CA LEU A 21 -2.53 -9.72 -4.76
C LEU A 21 -1.24 -9.17 -4.13
N ARG A 22 -0.09 -9.69 -4.53
CA ARG A 22 1.23 -9.23 -4.07
C ARG A 22 2.09 -8.82 -5.24
N ARG A 23 2.69 -7.63 -5.15
CA ARG A 23 3.70 -7.13 -6.09
C ARG A 23 4.81 -6.43 -5.32
N ALA A 24 6.04 -6.58 -5.80
CA ALA A 24 7.18 -5.84 -5.26
C ALA A 24 8.04 -5.26 -6.39
N ALA A 25 8.67 -4.12 -6.11
CA ALA A 25 9.61 -3.45 -7.00
C ALA A 25 10.86 -3.01 -6.22
N HIS A 26 12.01 -3.05 -6.87
CA HIS A 26 13.30 -2.63 -6.31
C HIS A 26 13.73 -1.32 -6.96
N TYR A 27 14.25 -0.41 -6.15
CA TYR A 27 14.72 0.90 -6.59
C TYR A 27 16.15 1.11 -6.13
N THR A 28 16.97 1.64 -7.03
CA THR A 28 18.38 1.94 -6.78
C THR A 28 18.58 3.23 -5.98
N GLY A 29 17.58 4.11 -5.93
CA GLY A 29 17.70 5.48 -5.40
C GLY A 29 18.16 6.50 -6.45
N GLU A 30 18.17 6.13 -7.73
CA GLU A 30 18.45 7.06 -8.82
C GLU A 30 17.24 7.97 -9.13
N GLN A 31 17.48 9.04 -9.90
CA GLN A 31 16.41 9.96 -10.28
C GLN A 31 15.29 9.23 -11.03
N GLY A 32 14.03 9.48 -10.65
CA GLY A 32 12.85 8.90 -11.28
C GLY A 32 12.14 7.82 -10.46
N CYS A 33 12.78 7.25 -9.43
CA CYS A 33 12.20 6.18 -8.61
C CYS A 33 10.80 6.51 -8.04
N ILE A 34 10.54 7.76 -7.66
CA ILE A 34 9.22 8.18 -7.15
C ILE A 34 8.13 8.08 -8.22
N ALA A 35 8.42 8.52 -9.46
CA ALA A 35 7.47 8.46 -10.56
C ALA A 35 7.18 7.01 -10.96
N GLU A 36 8.22 6.18 -11.00
CA GLU A 36 8.11 4.74 -11.26
C GLU A 36 7.30 4.03 -10.17
N ALA A 37 7.52 4.34 -8.90
CA ALA A 37 6.75 3.80 -7.78
C ALA A 37 5.26 4.17 -7.85
N ARG A 38 4.95 5.41 -8.25
CA ARG A 38 3.56 5.83 -8.46
C ARG A 38 2.91 5.05 -9.62
N SER A 39 3.61 4.89 -10.74
CA SER A 39 3.11 4.12 -11.88
C SER A 39 2.90 2.65 -11.52
N PHE A 40 3.83 2.06 -10.77
CA PHE A 40 3.72 0.70 -10.25
C PHE A 40 2.49 0.52 -9.35
N ALA A 41 2.24 1.49 -8.44
CA ALA A 41 1.06 1.47 -7.59
C ALA A 41 -0.25 1.65 -8.38
N ALA A 42 -0.27 2.50 -9.40
CA ALA A 42 -1.44 2.68 -10.25
C ALA A 42 -1.79 1.38 -11.00
N LEU A 43 -0.79 0.70 -11.58
CA LEU A 43 -0.98 -0.60 -12.24
C LEU A 43 -1.46 -1.68 -11.26
N PHE A 44 -0.94 -1.68 -10.03
CA PHE A 44 -1.39 -2.58 -8.99
C PHE A 44 -2.86 -2.36 -8.62
N LEU A 45 -3.30 -1.10 -8.49
CA LEU A 45 -4.71 -0.78 -8.18
C LEU A 45 -5.65 -1.15 -9.33
N ASP A 46 -5.22 -0.94 -10.58
CA ASP A 46 -5.97 -1.39 -11.76
C ASP A 46 -6.15 -2.91 -11.78
N GLN A 47 -5.08 -3.66 -11.49
CA GLN A 47 -5.14 -5.12 -11.35
C GLN A 47 -6.08 -5.54 -10.21
N LEU A 48 -6.04 -4.85 -9.07
CA LEU A 48 -6.91 -5.16 -7.92
C LEU A 48 -8.40 -4.92 -8.25
N ARG A 49 -8.72 -3.90 -9.06
CA ARG A 49 -10.09 -3.66 -9.56
C ARG A 49 -10.56 -4.75 -10.52
N THR A 50 -9.70 -5.15 -11.45
CA THR A 50 -10.08 -6.02 -12.58
C THR A 50 -10.05 -7.50 -12.23
N GLU A 51 -9.08 -7.94 -11.42
CA GLU A 51 -8.86 -9.36 -11.11
C GLU A 51 -9.36 -9.76 -9.70
N TRP A 52 -9.45 -8.83 -8.74
CA TRP A 52 -9.97 -9.08 -7.38
C TRP A 52 -11.34 -8.42 -7.12
N CYS A 53 -11.94 -7.78 -8.13
CA CYS A 53 -13.21 -7.06 -8.01
C CYS A 53 -13.26 -6.02 -6.87
N ALA A 54 -12.10 -5.48 -6.49
CA ALA A 54 -12.02 -4.54 -5.39
C ALA A 54 -12.68 -3.20 -5.76
N ARG A 55 -13.50 -2.67 -4.85
CA ARG A 55 -14.15 -1.38 -5.04
C ARG A 55 -13.24 -0.27 -4.51
N ILE A 56 -12.59 0.44 -5.43
CA ILE A 56 -11.62 1.48 -5.11
C ILE A 56 -12.08 2.78 -5.76
N ASP A 57 -12.54 3.73 -4.93
CA ASP A 57 -12.90 5.07 -5.40
C ASP A 57 -11.67 5.95 -5.67
N GLU A 58 -11.88 7.10 -6.32
CA GLU A 58 -10.81 8.05 -6.67
C GLU A 58 -10.07 8.59 -5.45
N ARG A 59 -10.74 8.68 -4.29
CA ARG A 59 -10.15 9.19 -3.06
C ARG A 59 -9.16 8.19 -2.48
N VAL A 60 -9.53 6.92 -2.43
CA VAL A 60 -8.63 5.83 -2.00
C VAL A 60 -7.48 5.68 -2.98
N ASP A 61 -7.73 5.77 -4.29
CA ASP A 61 -6.68 5.75 -5.32
C ASP A 61 -5.62 6.82 -5.05
N GLY A 62 -6.07 8.08 -4.95
CA GLY A 62 -5.19 9.20 -4.62
C GLY A 62 -4.46 9.03 -3.29
N ALA A 63 -5.13 8.48 -2.28
CA ALA A 63 -4.52 8.22 -0.97
C ALA A 63 -3.40 7.18 -1.04
N VAL A 64 -3.60 6.07 -1.76
CA VAL A 64 -2.56 5.03 -1.94
C VAL A 64 -1.38 5.60 -2.71
N LEU A 65 -1.61 6.31 -3.83
CA LEU A 65 -0.53 6.92 -4.62
C LEU A 65 0.26 7.95 -3.81
N LEU A 66 -0.42 8.73 -2.96
CA LEU A 66 0.23 9.69 -2.07
C LEU A 66 1.06 8.98 -0.99
N VAL A 67 0.52 7.96 -0.32
CA VAL A 67 1.27 7.17 0.66
C VAL A 67 2.51 6.53 0.04
N VAL A 68 2.40 5.94 -1.16
CA VAL A 68 3.55 5.39 -1.89
C VAL A 68 4.60 6.46 -2.14
N SER A 69 4.17 7.64 -2.60
CA SER A 69 5.08 8.77 -2.88
C SER A 69 5.82 9.21 -1.63
N GLU A 70 5.13 9.36 -0.49
CA GLU A 70 5.74 9.80 0.77
C GLU A 70 6.69 8.75 1.35
N LEU A 71 6.32 7.47 1.32
CA LEU A 71 7.18 6.40 1.84
C LEU A 71 8.44 6.21 0.99
N VAL A 72 8.30 6.24 -0.34
CA VAL A 72 9.45 6.16 -1.26
C VAL A 72 10.34 7.39 -1.16
N THR A 73 9.77 8.60 -1.05
CA THR A 73 10.56 9.83 -0.82
C THR A 73 11.34 9.76 0.49
N ASN A 74 10.77 9.18 1.55
CA ASN A 74 11.48 8.98 2.80
C ASN A 74 12.62 7.97 2.65
N ALA A 75 12.40 6.84 1.97
CA ALA A 75 13.45 5.86 1.73
C ALA A 75 14.59 6.46 0.91
N ASP A 76 14.28 7.17 -0.17
CA ASP A 76 15.23 7.86 -1.04
C ASP A 76 16.12 8.82 -0.25
N ARG A 77 15.51 9.70 0.55
CA ARG A 77 16.19 10.71 1.38
C ARG A 77 17.09 10.11 2.47
N HIS A 78 16.72 8.96 3.02
CA HIS A 78 17.32 8.46 4.26
C HIS A 78 18.22 7.24 4.08
N SER A 79 18.09 6.51 2.98
CA SER A 79 18.90 5.32 2.68
C SER A 79 19.87 5.52 1.53
N ASN A 80 19.66 6.52 0.65
CA ASN A 80 20.35 6.65 -0.64
C ASN A 80 20.30 5.35 -1.49
N GLY A 81 19.31 4.49 -1.24
CA GLY A 81 19.13 3.21 -1.91
C GLY A 81 20.09 2.08 -1.46
N PRO A 82 19.83 0.85 -1.91
CA PRO A 82 18.60 0.41 -2.56
C PRO A 82 17.43 0.29 -1.56
N TYR A 83 16.19 0.37 -2.07
CA TYR A 83 14.98 0.13 -1.29
C TYR A 83 13.94 -0.67 -2.08
N ILE A 84 13.03 -1.31 -1.35
CA ILE A 84 11.99 -2.20 -1.90
C ILE A 84 10.63 -1.61 -1.58
N LEU A 85 9.76 -1.48 -2.57
CA LEU A 85 8.33 -1.23 -2.39
C LEU A 85 7.59 -2.56 -2.55
N GLU A 86 6.77 -2.91 -1.56
CA GLU A 86 5.87 -4.07 -1.60
C GLU A 86 4.43 -3.57 -1.44
N LEU A 87 3.56 -4.01 -2.34
CA LEU A 87 2.12 -3.78 -2.32
C LEU A 87 1.40 -5.10 -2.14
N VAL A 88 0.49 -5.14 -1.17
CA VAL A 88 -0.35 -6.31 -0.87
C VAL A 88 -1.80 -5.85 -0.80
N GLY A 89 -2.70 -6.49 -1.54
CA GLY A 89 -4.07 -6.02 -1.72
C GLY A 89 -5.08 -7.15 -1.60
N THR A 90 -6.21 -6.82 -0.99
CA THR A 90 -7.44 -7.61 -0.98
C THR A 90 -8.57 -6.77 -1.56
N ASP A 91 -9.80 -7.31 -1.57
CA ASP A 91 -11.02 -6.55 -1.84
C ASP A 91 -11.33 -5.47 -0.78
N THR A 92 -10.68 -5.53 0.38
CA THR A 92 -10.98 -4.69 1.55
C THR A 92 -9.88 -3.69 1.91
N ALA A 93 -8.61 -3.97 1.60
CA ALA A 93 -7.49 -3.10 2.00
C ALA A 93 -6.27 -3.21 1.08
N VAL A 94 -5.45 -2.17 1.09
CA VAL A 94 -4.11 -2.14 0.49
C VAL A 94 -3.08 -1.89 1.58
N THR A 95 -2.07 -2.74 1.64
CA THR A 95 -0.87 -2.56 2.45
C THR A 95 0.26 -2.06 1.55
N VAL A 96 0.86 -0.93 1.94
CA VAL A 96 2.07 -0.38 1.34
C VAL A 96 3.22 -0.59 2.32
N SER A 97 4.24 -1.33 1.91
CA SER A 97 5.46 -1.54 2.71
C SER A 97 6.68 -1.04 1.95
N VAL A 98 7.53 -0.26 2.61
CA VAL A 98 8.84 0.14 2.07
C VAL A 98 9.94 -0.37 2.99
N TYR A 99 10.89 -1.08 2.41
CA TYR A 99 12.09 -1.58 3.07
C TYR A 99 13.28 -0.75 2.63
N ASP A 100 14.03 -0.22 3.58
CA ASP A 100 15.22 0.60 3.30
C ASP A 100 16.35 0.28 4.29
N SER A 101 17.59 0.57 3.89
CA SER A 101 18.79 0.23 4.65
C SER A 101 19.07 1.14 5.85
N SER A 102 18.27 2.19 6.04
CA SER A 102 18.50 3.17 7.10
C SER A 102 18.04 2.65 8.45
N SER A 103 18.96 2.62 9.40
CA SER A 103 18.71 2.29 10.81
C SER A 103 17.96 3.38 11.57
N ALA A 104 17.77 4.56 10.97
CA ALA A 104 17.04 5.66 11.55
C ALA A 104 15.53 5.37 11.54
N LEU A 105 14.95 5.20 12.73
CA LEU A 105 13.50 5.20 12.87
C LEU A 105 12.97 6.60 12.56
N PRO A 106 11.93 6.72 11.72
CA PRO A 106 11.43 8.01 11.34
C PRO A 106 10.73 8.66 12.55
N ARG A 107 11.09 9.90 12.85
CA ARG A 107 10.51 10.65 13.97
C ARG A 107 9.15 11.21 13.52
N ILE A 108 8.10 10.79 14.21
CA ILE A 108 6.76 11.37 14.03
C ILE A 108 6.79 12.77 14.65
N PHE A 109 6.53 13.79 13.84
CA PHE A 109 6.39 15.14 14.33
C PHE A 109 4.90 15.47 14.53
N PRO A 110 4.54 16.28 15.54
CA PRO A 110 3.20 16.84 15.63
C PRO A 110 2.93 17.73 14.41
N ARG A 111 1.69 17.66 13.90
CA ARG A 111 1.21 18.51 12.79
C ARG A 111 1.59 19.96 13.06
N ASN A 112 2.45 20.50 12.20
CA ASN A 112 2.83 21.90 12.24
C ASN A 112 2.77 22.47 10.82
N PRO A 113 1.70 23.22 10.46
CA PRO A 113 1.51 23.73 9.11
C PRO A 113 2.59 24.74 8.66
N GLU A 114 3.40 25.28 9.58
CA GLU A 114 4.50 26.19 9.25
C GLU A 114 5.84 25.47 9.03
N ARG A 115 5.89 24.14 9.20
CA ARG A 115 7.11 23.37 8.99
C ARG A 115 7.37 23.18 7.50
N ILE A 116 8.52 23.63 7.02
CA ILE A 116 8.92 23.37 5.63
C ILE A 116 9.49 21.94 5.54
N GLY A 117 8.70 21.02 4.98
CA GLY A 117 9.05 19.62 4.78
C GLY A 117 8.87 18.72 6.01
N ARG A 118 9.04 17.40 5.83
CA ARG A 118 8.86 16.34 6.85
C ARG A 118 7.41 16.01 7.23
N HIS A 119 6.46 16.33 6.36
CA HIS A 119 5.05 15.93 6.51
C HIS A 119 4.76 14.50 6.06
N GLY A 120 5.69 13.81 5.40
CA GLY A 120 5.38 12.55 4.74
C GLY A 120 4.75 11.51 5.67
N LEU A 121 5.30 11.34 6.87
CA LEU A 121 4.66 10.47 7.85
C LEU A 121 3.36 11.04 8.43
N GLU A 122 3.24 12.35 8.61
CA GLU A 122 1.98 12.97 9.08
C GLU A 122 0.83 12.70 8.09
N ILE A 123 1.12 12.77 6.78
CA ILE A 123 0.21 12.44 5.69
C ILE A 123 -0.12 10.95 5.73
N VAL A 124 0.90 10.09 5.81
CA VAL A 124 0.70 8.63 5.87
C VAL A 124 -0.16 8.23 7.07
N HIS A 125 0.08 8.80 8.27
CA HIS A 125 -0.74 8.56 9.46
C HIS A 125 -2.18 9.08 9.33
N ALA A 126 -2.38 10.18 8.60
CA ALA A 126 -3.73 10.71 8.36
C ALA A 126 -4.54 9.74 7.47
N LEU A 127 -3.92 9.20 6.44
CA LEU A 127 -4.58 8.39 5.40
C LEU A 127 -4.68 6.90 5.77
N ALA A 128 -3.67 6.33 6.43
CA ALA A 128 -3.61 4.91 6.75
C ALA A 128 -4.33 4.61 8.07
N GLU A 129 -5.10 3.53 8.12
CA GLU A 129 -5.70 3.01 9.35
C GLU A 129 -4.63 2.57 10.35
N GLN A 130 -3.55 1.96 9.85
CA GLN A 130 -2.43 1.49 10.65
C GLN A 130 -1.12 1.87 9.98
N VAL A 131 -0.16 2.30 10.80
CA VAL A 131 1.23 2.54 10.39
C VAL A 131 2.15 1.86 11.39
N SER A 132 3.04 0.99 10.91
CA SER A 132 4.08 0.38 11.74
C SER A 132 5.47 0.63 11.17
N VAL A 133 6.45 0.69 12.06
CA VAL A 133 7.86 0.70 11.70
C VAL A 133 8.56 -0.41 12.46
N GLU A 134 9.21 -1.30 11.73
CA GLU A 134 9.86 -2.48 12.28
C GLU A 134 11.32 -2.50 11.87
N ARG A 135 12.22 -2.83 12.80
CA ARG A 135 13.61 -3.11 12.45
C ARG A 135 13.67 -4.48 11.78
N VAL A 136 14.38 -4.55 10.67
CA VAL A 136 14.72 -5.79 9.97
C VAL A 136 16.23 -5.95 9.96
N PRO A 137 16.78 -7.16 9.72
CA PRO A 137 18.23 -7.40 9.85
C PRO A 137 19.14 -6.42 9.10
N VAL A 138 18.65 -5.82 8.01
CA VAL A 138 19.42 -4.92 7.14
C VAL A 138 18.81 -3.52 7.02
N GLY A 139 18.05 -3.06 8.02
CA GLY A 139 17.48 -1.72 8.04
C GLY A 139 16.11 -1.67 8.71
N LYS A 140 15.12 -1.13 8.02
CA LYS A 140 13.74 -1.07 8.53
C LYS A 140 12.70 -1.37 7.46
N ARG A 141 11.50 -1.71 7.93
CA ARG A 141 10.27 -1.74 7.16
C ARG A 141 9.33 -0.68 7.70
N VAL A 142 8.86 0.22 6.85
CA VAL A 142 7.74 1.10 7.14
C VAL A 142 6.52 0.55 6.42
N ARG A 143 5.45 0.27 7.15
CA ARG A 143 4.21 -0.33 6.63
C ARG A 143 3.03 0.58 6.91
N ALA A 144 2.17 0.78 5.92
CA ALA A 144 0.92 1.53 6.01
C ALA A 144 -0.23 0.68 5.45
N VAL A 145 -1.37 0.64 6.15
CA VAL A 145 -2.59 -0.06 5.71
C VAL A 145 -3.66 0.96 5.41
N LEU A 146 -4.19 0.93 4.18
CA LEU A 146 -5.28 1.77 3.73
C LEU A 146 -6.52 0.89 3.45
N PRO A 147 -7.67 1.19 4.06
CA PRO A 147 -8.91 0.49 3.73
C PRO A 147 -9.42 0.95 2.34
N LEU A 148 -10.02 0.03 1.57
CA LEU A 148 -10.61 0.31 0.26
C LEU A 148 -12.04 0.83 0.33
N SER A 149 -12.69 0.65 1.47
CA SER A 149 -13.98 1.25 1.80
C SER A 149 -13.85 2.06 3.08
N GLU A 150 -14.52 3.22 3.16
CA GLU A 150 -14.51 4.01 4.38
C GLU A 150 -15.12 3.21 5.53
N THR A 151 -14.28 2.70 6.43
CA THR A 151 -14.69 2.54 7.82
C THR A 151 -14.33 3.85 8.48
N ALA A 152 -15.31 4.74 8.65
CA ALA A 152 -15.08 6.05 9.24
C ALA A 152 -14.25 5.93 10.52
N LYS A 153 -13.03 6.49 10.52
CA LYS A 153 -12.23 6.66 11.75
C LYS A 153 -13.04 7.57 12.68
N ARG A 154 -13.60 7.01 13.74
CA ARG A 154 -14.20 7.77 14.85
C ARG A 154 -13.13 8.44 15.70
#